data_AF-A0A5J4U658-F1
#
_entry.id   AF-A0A5J4U658-F1
#
_cell.length_a   1.000
_cell.length_b   1.000
_cell.length_c   1.000
_cell.angle_alpha   90.00
_cell.angle_beta   90.00
_cell.angle_gamma   90.00
#
_symmetry.space_group_name_H-M   'P 1'
#
loop_
_entity.id
_entity.type
_entity.pdbx_description
1 polymer ?
#
loop_
_entity_poly.entity_id
_entity_poly.type
_entity_poly.pdbx_seq_one_letter_code
_entity_poly.pdbx_strand_id
1 'polypeptide(L)'
;MLFIQGTDEVLIDNCSFANISTLADSGAVYITDFDVINKSVVTVQNTSFIDITVNNNDNISPLHIIALIQTTAYVIGNTFMNCQNKDANSGALYILENPYEDNYTSKLLNNDEVKGNLFIVNNNSFMNTTGIISGGIFLLSNTQFSSYSFKYNNFSSCNKLNKYKYGQDCELYFFNASEDWTVNYTMKIIADMFDGCRSNAKQNSVDFQIYHNGSFDFGGQLQLPRLYIEWWQNKYAIIGIAFGAVAVVALIIIAIILVVIWIRKKRKAYIRMGRRNSFNDGLGQYLST
;
A
#
# COMPACT_ATOMS: atom_id res chain seq x y z
N MET A 1 11.59 13.79 -2.10
CA MET A 1 12.07 13.01 -0.94
C MET A 1 12.34 14.00 0.18
N LEU A 2 11.92 13.67 1.40
CA LEU A 2 12.09 14.50 2.59
C LEU A 2 12.96 13.74 3.58
N PHE A 3 14.11 14.31 3.94
CA PHE A 3 15.01 13.76 4.95
C PHE A 3 14.99 14.69 6.16
N ILE A 4 14.68 14.13 7.33
CA ILE A 4 14.53 14.87 8.58
C ILE A 4 15.44 14.23 9.62
N GLN A 5 16.27 15.05 10.26
CA GLN A 5 17.26 14.61 11.23
C GLN A 5 17.38 15.63 12.37
N GLY A 6 17.50 15.17 13.63
CA GLY A 6 17.89 16.02 14.75
C GLY A 6 16.84 17.03 15.19
N THR A 7 15.55 16.66 15.17
CA THR A 7 14.44 17.56 15.48
C THR A 7 13.57 17.05 16.64
N ASP A 8 13.24 17.93 17.58
CA ASP A 8 12.35 17.61 18.71
C ASP A 8 10.89 17.40 18.28
N GLU A 9 10.42 18.10 17.24
CA GLU A 9 9.05 17.98 16.76
C GLU A 9 8.99 17.96 15.23
N VAL A 10 8.21 17.02 14.69
CA VAL A 10 7.94 16.88 13.26
C VAL A 10 6.45 16.74 13.05
N LEU A 11 5.88 17.59 12.20
CA LEU A 11 4.49 17.47 11.74
C LEU A 11 4.45 17.40 10.21
N ILE A 12 3.97 16.28 9.69
CA ILE A 12 3.63 16.06 8.29
C ILE A 12 2.13 15.77 8.26
N ASP A 13 1.33 16.78 7.91
CA ASP A 13 -0.12 16.69 7.87
C ASP A 13 -0.65 17.04 6.49
N ASN A 14 -1.65 16.29 6.03
CA ASN A 14 -2.39 16.55 4.79
C ASN A 14 -1.46 16.72 3.57
N CYS A 15 -0.39 15.93 3.54
CA CYS A 15 0.61 15.94 2.46
C CYS A 15 0.35 14.81 1.46
N SER A 16 0.93 14.93 0.26
CA SER A 16 0.93 13.87 -0.74
C SER A 16 2.32 13.68 -1.35
N PHE A 17 2.85 12.48 -1.20
CA PHE A 17 4.07 12.00 -1.84
C PHE A 17 3.67 10.98 -2.91
N ALA A 18 3.88 11.32 -4.19
CA ALA A 18 3.41 10.47 -5.28
C ALA A 18 4.38 10.38 -6.45
N ASN A 19 4.30 9.28 -7.20
CA ASN A 19 5.07 9.03 -8.44
C ASN A 19 6.59 9.11 -8.23
N ILE A 20 7.08 8.54 -7.13
CA ILE A 20 8.50 8.53 -6.81
C ILE A 20 9.08 7.19 -7.26
N SER A 21 10.10 7.21 -8.10
CA SER A 21 10.94 6.05 -8.39
C SER A 21 12.37 6.42 -8.10
N THR A 22 13.01 5.73 -7.15
CA THR A 22 14.34 6.11 -6.68
C THR A 22 15.25 4.89 -6.50
N LEU A 23 16.53 5.11 -6.77
CA LEU A 23 17.64 4.24 -6.37
C LEU A 23 18.38 4.81 -5.16
N ALA A 24 17.88 5.91 -4.58
CA ALA A 24 18.56 6.66 -3.53
C ALA A 24 18.43 5.98 -2.16
N ASP A 25 19.33 6.37 -1.26
CA ASP A 25 19.39 5.91 0.14
C ASP A 25 18.28 6.50 1.03
N SER A 26 17.19 7.02 0.45
CA SER A 26 16.04 7.50 1.20
C SER A 26 14.71 7.14 0.55
N GLY A 27 13.70 6.92 1.39
CA GLY A 27 12.31 6.77 0.98
C GLY A 27 11.68 8.09 0.54
N ALA A 28 10.35 8.11 0.43
CA ALA A 28 9.66 9.39 0.20
C ALA A 28 9.84 10.32 1.39
N VAL A 29 9.73 9.77 2.61
CA VAL A 29 10.02 10.43 3.88
C VAL A 29 10.92 9.52 4.70
N TYR A 30 12.05 10.08 5.15
CA TYR A 30 13.02 9.41 6.01
C TYR A 30 13.28 10.30 7.22
N ILE A 31 13.02 9.77 8.41
CA ILE A 31 13.10 10.49 9.68
C ILE A 31 14.03 9.73 10.61
N THR A 32 15.07 10.38 11.13
CA THR A 32 16.10 9.75 11.96
C THR A 32 16.69 10.70 13.00
N ASP A 33 17.54 10.15 13.88
CA ASP A 33 18.40 10.86 14.82
C ASP A 33 17.64 11.80 15.77
N PHE A 34 16.76 11.22 16.57
CA PHE A 34 16.14 11.93 17.68
C PHE A 34 17.10 12.02 18.84
N ASP A 35 17.36 13.24 19.31
CA ASP A 35 18.31 13.51 20.40
C ASP A 35 17.92 12.69 21.64
N VAL A 36 18.91 12.01 22.19
CA VAL A 36 18.82 11.16 23.39
C VAL A 36 18.43 11.97 24.63
N ILE A 37 18.60 13.29 24.57
CA ILE A 37 18.37 14.20 25.69
C ILE A 37 16.93 14.72 25.71
N ASN A 38 16.29 14.85 24.54
CA ASN A 38 14.97 15.47 24.42
C ASN A 38 13.90 14.45 24.02
N LYS A 39 12.68 14.67 24.51
CA LYS A 39 11.53 13.91 24.04
C LYS A 39 11.16 14.40 22.65
N SER A 40 11.32 13.53 21.66
CA SER A 40 10.92 13.86 20.29
C SER A 40 9.49 13.41 19.97
N VAL A 41 8.76 14.22 19.22
CA VAL A 41 7.41 13.92 18.76
C VAL A 41 7.36 13.97 17.24
N VAL A 42 6.96 12.86 16.64
CA VAL A 42 6.78 12.72 15.19
C VAL A 42 5.31 12.49 14.92
N THR A 43 4.71 13.32 14.09
CA THR A 43 3.34 13.14 13.63
C THR A 43 3.31 13.13 12.12
N VAL A 44 2.94 12.00 11.54
CA VAL A 44 2.60 11.85 10.13
C VAL A 44 1.14 11.48 10.06
N GLN A 45 0.29 12.39 9.60
CA GLN A 45 -1.14 12.18 9.60
C GLN A 45 -1.82 12.65 8.32
N ASN A 46 -2.96 12.01 8.00
CA ASN A 46 -3.79 12.33 6.83
C ASN A 46 -2.99 12.47 5.52
N THR A 47 -1.87 11.75 5.40
CA THR A 47 -0.91 11.90 4.32
C THR A 47 -1.00 10.71 3.37
N SER A 48 -0.79 10.94 2.08
CA SER A 48 -0.81 9.90 1.06
C SER A 48 0.57 9.62 0.47
N PHE A 49 0.92 8.33 0.39
CA PHE A 49 2.11 7.76 -0.21
C PHE A 49 1.67 6.88 -1.38
N ILE A 50 1.75 7.38 -2.62
CA ILE A 50 1.11 6.75 -3.79
C ILE A 50 2.11 6.49 -4.91
N ASP A 51 2.12 5.29 -5.48
CA ASP A 51 2.97 4.94 -6.63
C ASP A 51 4.45 5.23 -6.35
N ILE A 52 4.96 4.68 -5.26
CA ILE A 52 6.35 4.85 -4.82
C ILE A 52 7.12 3.54 -5.05
N THR A 53 8.21 3.61 -5.79
CA THR A 53 9.14 2.49 -5.98
C THR A 53 10.51 2.84 -5.40
N VAL A 54 10.99 2.06 -4.42
CA VAL A 54 12.38 2.15 -3.93
C VAL A 54 13.12 0.87 -4.31
N ASN A 55 14.25 1.02 -5.00
CA ASN A 55 15.11 -0.11 -5.39
C ASN A 55 16.51 0.03 -4.79
N ASN A 56 17.25 -1.09 -4.72
CA ASN A 56 18.66 -1.22 -4.35
C ASN A 56 19.06 -0.91 -2.89
N ASN A 57 18.14 -0.83 -1.93
CA ASN A 57 18.51 -0.65 -0.52
C ASN A 57 17.51 -1.38 0.40
N ASP A 58 18.02 -2.27 1.24
CA ASP A 58 17.27 -3.12 2.18
C ASP A 58 16.63 -2.34 3.32
N ASN A 59 17.20 -1.20 3.68
CA ASN A 59 16.80 -0.46 4.87
C ASN A 59 15.93 0.76 4.57
N ILE A 60 15.04 0.68 3.58
CA ILE A 60 14.21 1.83 3.18
C ILE A 60 12.76 1.44 2.97
N SER A 61 11.84 2.36 3.24
CA SER A 61 10.43 2.24 2.86
C SER A 61 9.88 3.62 2.51
N PRO A 62 8.69 3.73 1.87
CA PRO A 62 8.06 5.02 1.61
C PRO A 62 8.07 5.97 2.81
N LEU A 63 7.77 5.45 4.01
CA LEU A 63 7.95 6.15 5.28
C LEU A 63 8.88 5.34 6.19
N HIS A 64 10.10 5.84 6.40
CA HIS A 64 11.06 5.26 7.33
C HIS A 64 11.17 6.13 8.59
N ILE A 65 10.98 5.54 9.77
CA ILE A 65 11.19 6.18 11.07
C ILE A 65 12.25 5.42 11.86
N ILE A 66 13.37 6.08 12.19
CA ILE A 66 14.36 5.58 13.13
C ILE A 66 14.19 6.33 14.46
N ALA A 67 13.95 5.60 15.54
CA ALA A 67 13.85 6.15 16.89
C ALA A 67 14.96 5.62 17.78
N LEU A 68 15.62 6.50 18.55
CA LEU A 68 16.60 6.09 19.55
C LEU A 68 15.90 5.77 20.87
N ILE A 69 15.51 6.80 21.61
CA ILE A 69 14.76 6.69 22.88
C ILE A 69 13.77 7.84 23.03
N GLN A 70 12.80 7.69 23.95
CA GLN A 70 11.83 8.72 24.33
C GLN A 70 11.11 9.44 23.17
N THR A 71 11.01 8.79 22.02
CA THR A 71 10.32 9.28 20.83
C THR A 71 8.86 8.83 20.87
N THR A 72 7.95 9.75 20.62
CA THR A 72 6.53 9.44 20.38
C THR A 72 6.23 9.65 18.90
N ALA A 73 5.87 8.58 18.19
CA ALA A 73 5.56 8.62 16.77
C ALA A 73 4.08 8.27 16.53
N TYR A 74 3.35 9.24 15.99
CA TYR A 74 1.98 9.11 15.51
C TYR A 74 1.99 8.96 13.99
N VAL A 75 1.53 7.83 13.48
CA VAL A 75 1.29 7.58 12.05
C VAL A 75 -0.20 7.28 11.90
N ILE A 76 -1.02 8.31 11.63
CA ILE A 76 -2.48 8.21 11.76
C ILE A 76 -3.22 8.61 10.49
N GLY A 77 -4.17 7.80 10.04
CA GLY A 77 -5.07 8.20 8.95
C GLY A 77 -4.38 8.30 7.58
N ASN A 78 -3.20 7.72 7.42
CA ASN A 78 -2.43 7.79 6.19
C ASN A 78 -2.86 6.72 5.19
N THR A 79 -2.59 6.97 3.92
CA THR A 79 -2.81 6.00 2.83
C THR A 79 -1.49 5.66 2.15
N PHE A 80 -1.15 4.38 2.11
CA PHE A 80 -0.04 3.83 1.35
C PHE A 80 -0.62 2.99 0.21
N MET A 81 -0.39 3.38 -1.03
CA MET A 81 -1.01 2.75 -2.19
C MET A 81 0.01 2.52 -3.31
N ASN A 82 0.02 1.29 -3.85
CA ASN A 82 0.90 0.90 -4.96
C ASN A 82 2.39 1.15 -4.66
N CYS A 83 2.81 0.96 -3.42
CA CYS A 83 4.22 1.10 -3.04
C CYS A 83 4.96 -0.21 -3.28
N GLN A 84 6.04 -0.19 -4.06
CA GLN A 84 6.79 -1.39 -4.43
C GLN A 84 8.25 -1.26 -4.05
N ASN A 85 8.70 -2.12 -3.15
CA ASN A 85 10.08 -2.21 -2.73
C ASN A 85 10.59 -3.62 -2.98
N LYS A 86 11.24 -3.79 -4.13
CA LYS A 86 11.78 -5.10 -4.54
C LYS A 86 12.99 -5.50 -3.70
N ASP A 87 13.71 -4.50 -3.21
CA ASP A 87 14.97 -4.69 -2.49
C ASP A 87 14.90 -4.24 -1.03
N ALA A 88 13.76 -3.73 -0.55
CA ALA A 88 13.64 -3.11 0.77
C ALA A 88 12.77 -3.92 1.74
N ASN A 89 13.06 -3.83 3.05
CA ASN A 89 12.43 -4.66 4.08
C ASN A 89 10.91 -4.52 4.13
N SER A 90 10.38 -3.30 3.98
CA SER A 90 8.94 -3.01 4.04
C SER A 90 8.42 -2.34 2.78
N GLY A 91 7.22 -2.70 2.38
CA GLY A 91 6.53 -2.08 1.25
C GLY A 91 5.97 -0.69 1.54
N ALA A 92 5.75 -0.31 2.81
CA ALA A 92 5.14 0.97 3.13
C ALA A 92 5.80 1.69 4.32
N LEU A 93 5.80 1.06 5.49
CA LEU A 93 6.32 1.64 6.73
C LEU A 93 7.40 0.76 7.33
N TYR A 94 8.56 1.35 7.62
CA TYR A 94 9.63 0.72 8.39
C TYR A 94 9.90 1.54 9.64
N ILE A 95 9.75 0.90 10.80
CA ILE A 95 10.12 1.43 12.11
C ILE A 95 11.35 0.67 12.59
N LEU A 96 12.45 1.39 12.79
CA LEU A 96 13.66 0.86 13.38
C LEU A 96 13.92 1.56 14.72
N GLU A 97 13.95 0.79 15.79
CA GLU A 97 14.09 1.31 17.14
C GLU A 97 15.38 0.85 17.80
N ASN A 98 16.08 1.84 18.37
CA ASN A 98 17.34 1.70 19.07
C ASN A 98 18.35 0.84 18.29
N PRO A 99 18.78 1.26 17.08
CA PRO A 99 19.68 0.48 16.23
C PRO A 99 21.08 0.26 16.82
N TYR A 100 21.42 0.89 17.96
CA TYR A 100 22.72 0.78 18.61
C TYR A 100 22.59 -0.07 19.90
N GLU A 101 22.94 -1.35 19.83
CA GLU A 101 22.72 -2.33 20.91
C GLU A 101 23.46 -2.02 22.23
N ASP A 102 24.60 -1.30 22.23
CA ASP A 102 25.54 -1.38 23.37
C ASP A 102 25.79 -0.10 24.22
N ASN A 103 25.58 1.11 23.69
CA ASN A 103 26.17 2.32 24.33
C ASN A 103 25.19 3.31 24.95
N TYR A 104 23.90 3.22 24.67
CA TYR A 104 22.92 4.21 25.14
C TYR A 104 22.18 3.77 26.40
N THR A 105 21.88 2.47 26.51
CA THR A 105 21.33 1.85 27.72
C THR A 105 22.25 2.08 28.92
N SER A 106 23.57 1.96 28.77
CA SER A 106 24.54 2.15 29.86
C SER A 106 24.69 3.61 30.33
N LYS A 107 24.49 4.60 29.46
CA LYS A 107 24.60 6.03 29.81
C LYS A 107 23.34 6.58 30.51
N LEU A 108 22.17 6.01 30.25
CA LEU A 108 20.89 6.46 30.83
C LEU A 108 20.59 5.85 32.21
N LEU A 109 21.26 4.75 32.57
CA LEU A 109 21.13 4.06 33.86
C LEU A 109 21.63 4.88 35.06
N ASN A 110 22.16 6.07 34.83
CA ASN A 110 22.85 6.85 35.85
C ASN A 110 21.99 7.88 36.59
N ASN A 111 20.64 7.94 36.46
CA ASN A 111 19.71 8.46 37.50
C ASN A 111 18.23 8.68 37.07
N ASP A 112 17.80 8.39 35.83
CA ASP A 112 16.40 8.58 35.41
C ASP A 112 15.74 7.26 34.98
N GLU A 113 14.45 7.09 35.28
CA GLU A 113 13.64 5.98 34.76
C GLU A 113 13.83 5.86 33.24
N VAL A 114 14.35 4.72 32.76
CA VAL A 114 14.47 4.47 31.33
C VAL A 114 13.07 4.42 30.73
N LYS A 115 12.70 5.47 29.97
CA LYS A 115 11.44 5.55 29.25
C LYS A 115 11.64 5.11 27.81
N GLY A 116 10.87 4.12 27.37
CA GLY A 116 10.86 3.66 25.99
C GLY A 116 10.16 4.63 25.04
N ASN A 117 10.12 4.26 23.77
CA ASN A 117 9.40 4.97 22.73
C ASN A 117 7.90 4.58 22.74
N LEU A 118 7.07 5.42 22.13
CA LEU A 118 5.66 5.16 21.91
C LEU A 118 5.36 5.28 20.41
N PHE A 119 4.91 4.18 19.79
CA PHE A 119 4.48 4.17 18.39
C PHE A 119 2.98 3.94 18.30
N ILE A 120 2.27 4.89 17.71
CA ILE A 120 0.83 4.81 17.45
C ILE A 120 0.61 4.90 15.95
N VAL A 121 0.47 3.74 15.31
CA VAL A 121 0.22 3.59 13.88
C VAL A 121 -1.22 3.12 13.71
N ASN A 122 -2.16 4.06 13.67
CA ASN A 122 -3.58 3.74 13.72
C ASN A 122 -4.38 4.30 12.52
N ASN A 123 -5.48 3.64 12.17
CA ASN A 123 -6.41 4.12 11.13
C ASN A 123 -5.77 4.32 9.75
N ASN A 124 -4.69 3.64 9.42
CA ASN A 124 -4.04 3.75 8.12
C ASN A 124 -4.58 2.71 7.13
N SER A 125 -4.44 3.00 5.83
CA SER A 125 -4.75 2.08 4.75
C SER A 125 -3.49 1.70 3.99
N PHE A 126 -3.23 0.41 3.88
CA PHE A 126 -2.12 -0.18 3.11
C PHE A 126 -2.72 -0.98 1.96
N MET A 127 -2.47 -0.54 0.73
CA MET A 127 -3.10 -1.10 -0.47
C MET A 127 -2.07 -1.40 -1.55
N ASN A 128 -2.02 -2.65 -2.00
CA ASN A 128 -1.12 -3.09 -3.08
C ASN A 128 0.35 -2.70 -2.80
N THR A 129 0.79 -2.89 -1.56
CA THR A 129 2.15 -2.58 -1.12
C THR A 129 3.00 -3.85 -1.13
N THR A 130 4.27 -3.78 -1.51
CA THR A 130 5.16 -4.95 -1.59
C THR A 130 6.52 -4.65 -1.00
N GLY A 131 7.00 -5.50 -0.09
CA GLY A 131 8.36 -5.45 0.47
C GLY A 131 9.03 -6.83 0.51
N ILE A 132 10.29 -6.90 0.94
CA ILE A 132 11.00 -8.18 1.10
C ILE A 132 10.47 -8.93 2.32
N ILE A 133 10.45 -8.28 3.49
CA ILE A 133 10.09 -8.89 4.77
C ILE A 133 8.59 -8.75 5.00
N SER A 134 8.05 -7.54 4.80
CA SER A 134 6.64 -7.22 5.02
C SER A 134 6.05 -6.39 3.89
N GLY A 135 4.79 -6.62 3.55
CA GLY A 135 4.08 -5.79 2.59
C GLY A 135 3.67 -4.43 3.15
N GLY A 136 3.26 -4.34 4.41
CA GLY A 136 2.73 -3.13 5.03
C GLY A 136 3.70 -2.52 6.04
N ILE A 137 3.81 -3.13 7.21
CA ILE A 137 4.61 -2.59 8.33
C ILE A 137 5.73 -3.56 8.66
N PHE A 138 6.95 -3.06 8.78
CA PHE A 138 8.05 -3.77 9.42
C PHE A 138 8.48 -3.01 10.66
N LEU A 139 8.54 -3.71 11.80
CA LEU A 139 9.09 -3.19 13.04
C LEU A 139 10.32 -3.99 13.41
N LEU A 140 11.41 -3.30 13.73
CA LEU A 140 12.57 -3.86 14.39
C LEU A 140 12.80 -3.09 15.68
N SER A 141 12.60 -3.75 16.82
CA SER A 141 12.80 -3.19 18.15
C SER A 141 13.93 -3.87 18.90
N ASN A 142 14.83 -3.05 19.46
CA ASN A 142 15.94 -3.50 20.29
C ASN A 142 15.78 -3.12 21.77
N THR A 143 14.55 -2.97 22.27
CA THR A 143 14.28 -2.57 23.66
C THR A 143 12.99 -3.19 24.23
N GLN A 144 12.96 -3.42 25.54
CA GLN A 144 11.78 -3.93 26.26
C GLN A 144 10.86 -2.84 26.82
N PHE A 145 11.27 -1.56 26.76
CA PHE A 145 10.58 -0.48 27.48
C PHE A 145 9.50 0.25 26.65
N SER A 146 9.40 -0.09 25.37
CA SER A 146 8.59 0.66 24.41
C SER A 146 7.19 0.09 24.26
N SER A 147 6.29 0.93 23.74
CA SER A 147 4.88 0.59 23.54
C SER A 147 4.45 0.84 22.10
N TYR A 148 3.62 -0.06 21.58
CA TYR A 148 3.18 -0.04 20.19
C TYR A 148 1.66 -0.21 20.11
N SER A 149 1.03 0.51 19.19
CA SER A 149 -0.37 0.38 18.82
C SER A 149 -0.45 0.37 17.31
N PHE A 150 -1.01 -0.69 16.73
CA PHE A 150 -1.23 -0.85 15.30
C PHE A 150 -2.72 -0.99 14.99
N LYS A 151 -3.60 -0.24 15.65
CA LYS A 151 -5.04 -0.48 15.67
C LYS A 151 -5.77 0.10 14.46
N TYR A 152 -6.88 -0.54 14.10
CA TYR A 152 -7.81 -0.06 13.06
C TYR A 152 -7.16 0.19 11.68
N ASN A 153 -6.05 -0.48 11.37
CA ASN A 153 -5.44 -0.44 10.05
C ASN A 153 -6.12 -1.43 9.09
N ASN A 154 -6.16 -1.06 7.81
CA ASN A 154 -6.69 -1.92 6.75
C ASN A 154 -5.56 -2.32 5.79
N PHE A 155 -5.38 -3.63 5.61
CA PHE A 155 -4.37 -4.22 4.74
C PHE A 155 -5.03 -4.92 3.55
N SER A 156 -4.81 -4.41 2.34
CA SER A 156 -5.39 -4.94 1.11
C SER A 156 -4.30 -5.24 0.09
N SER A 157 -4.11 -6.53 -0.20
CA SER A 157 -3.15 -6.99 -1.20
C SER A 157 -1.72 -6.54 -0.89
N CYS A 158 -1.37 -6.43 0.38
CA CYS A 158 0.02 -6.30 0.83
C CYS A 158 0.74 -7.60 0.49
N ASN A 159 1.96 -7.55 -0.02
CA ASN A 159 2.71 -8.74 -0.40
C ASN A 159 4.13 -8.68 0.15
N LYS A 160 4.68 -9.86 0.41
CA LYS A 160 6.10 -10.00 0.67
C LYS A 160 6.77 -10.86 -0.40
N LEU A 161 8.01 -10.53 -0.73
CA LEU A 161 8.78 -11.23 -1.76
C LEU A 161 9.55 -12.43 -1.21
N ASN A 162 9.92 -12.41 0.08
CA ASN A 162 10.67 -13.51 0.66
C ASN A 162 9.80 -14.79 0.74
N LYS A 163 10.36 -15.92 0.31
CA LYS A 163 9.65 -17.21 0.16
C LYS A 163 9.32 -17.89 1.49
N TYR A 164 9.86 -17.42 2.61
CA TYR A 164 9.53 -17.97 3.94
C TYR A 164 8.14 -17.50 4.39
N LYS A 165 7.27 -18.45 4.75
CA LYS A 165 5.82 -18.27 5.00
C LYS A 165 5.48 -17.65 6.37
N TYR A 166 5.97 -16.45 6.62
CA TYR A 166 5.63 -15.59 7.76
C TYR A 166 4.62 -14.48 7.38
N GLY A 167 4.40 -13.46 8.20
CA GLY A 167 3.34 -12.45 8.10
C GLY A 167 3.30 -11.74 6.74
N GLN A 168 2.15 -11.69 6.06
CA GLN A 168 2.06 -11.03 4.75
C GLN A 168 1.95 -9.50 4.85
N ASP A 169 1.23 -9.01 5.86
CA ASP A 169 0.92 -7.58 6.02
C ASP A 169 1.90 -6.89 6.97
N CYS A 170 2.29 -7.57 8.04
CA CYS A 170 3.19 -7.04 9.06
C CYS A 170 4.18 -8.11 9.53
N GLU A 171 5.41 -7.68 9.80
CA GLU A 171 6.44 -8.48 10.46
C GLU A 171 7.04 -7.65 11.61
N LEU A 172 7.19 -8.25 12.79
CA LEU A 172 7.66 -7.55 14.00
C LEU A 172 8.80 -8.33 14.67
N TYR A 173 9.98 -7.74 14.76
CA TYR A 173 11.12 -8.34 15.44
C TYR A 173 11.44 -7.59 16.74
N PHE A 174 11.68 -8.35 17.81
CA PHE A 174 12.05 -7.83 19.13
C PHE A 174 13.35 -8.50 19.61
N PHE A 175 14.47 -7.78 19.63
CA PHE A 175 15.80 -8.33 19.89
C PHE A 175 16.28 -8.28 21.35
N ASN A 176 15.58 -7.53 22.20
CA ASN A 176 15.84 -7.43 23.64
C ASN A 176 14.51 -7.45 24.41
N ALA A 177 13.66 -8.42 24.12
CA ALA A 177 12.43 -8.61 24.88
C ALA A 177 12.74 -9.00 26.33
N SER A 178 11.82 -8.71 27.24
CA SER A 178 11.94 -9.16 28.63
C SER A 178 11.98 -10.70 28.69
N GLU A 179 12.78 -11.27 29.60
CA GLU A 179 12.88 -12.72 29.82
C GLU A 179 11.53 -13.34 30.28
N ASP A 180 10.64 -12.52 30.83
CA ASP A 180 9.31 -12.96 31.28
C ASP A 180 8.30 -13.13 30.12
N TRP A 181 8.68 -12.76 28.89
CA TRP A 181 7.82 -12.93 27.73
C TRP A 181 7.68 -14.41 27.38
N THR A 182 6.44 -14.87 27.28
CA THR A 182 6.11 -16.23 26.85
C THR A 182 5.25 -16.16 25.59
N VAL A 183 5.30 -17.21 24.76
CA VAL A 183 4.50 -17.30 23.52
C VAL A 183 3.04 -16.90 23.75
N ASN A 184 2.36 -17.49 24.75
CA ASN A 184 0.93 -17.24 25.00
C ASN A 184 0.66 -15.79 25.43
N TYR A 185 1.52 -15.23 26.26
CA TYR A 185 1.37 -13.85 26.72
C TYR A 185 1.63 -12.86 25.58
N THR A 186 2.70 -13.06 24.82
CA THR A 186 3.05 -12.24 23.66
C THR A 186 1.99 -12.32 22.57
N MET A 187 1.45 -13.51 22.26
CA MET A 187 0.35 -13.66 21.31
C MET A 187 -0.86 -12.79 21.67
N LYS A 188 -1.21 -12.71 22.97
CA LYS A 188 -2.32 -11.87 23.44
C LYS A 188 -2.01 -10.38 23.27
N ILE A 189 -0.80 -9.95 23.66
CA ILE A 189 -0.36 -8.55 23.48
C ILE A 189 -0.39 -8.16 22.00
N ILE A 190 0.16 -9.01 21.12
CA ILE A 190 0.17 -8.75 19.68
C ILE A 190 -1.26 -8.69 19.14
N ALA A 191 -2.17 -9.57 19.58
CA ALA A 191 -3.58 -9.47 19.21
C ALA A 191 -4.21 -8.13 19.64
N ASP A 192 -3.93 -7.68 20.86
CA ASP A 192 -4.41 -6.40 21.38
C ASP A 192 -3.81 -5.20 20.63
N MET A 193 -2.55 -5.30 20.19
CA MET A 193 -1.87 -4.27 19.38
C MET A 193 -2.55 -4.04 18.02
N PHE A 194 -3.13 -5.09 17.43
CA PHE A 194 -3.82 -5.05 16.13
C PHE A 194 -5.34 -5.03 16.25
N ASP A 195 -5.88 -4.67 17.41
CA ASP A 195 -7.33 -4.59 17.59
C ASP A 195 -8.00 -3.68 16.54
N GLY A 196 -9.13 -4.16 16.01
CA GLY A 196 -9.88 -3.50 14.95
C GLY A 196 -9.25 -3.54 13.55
N CYS A 197 -8.06 -4.11 13.37
CA CYS A 197 -7.44 -4.26 12.06
C CYS A 197 -8.16 -5.28 11.17
N ARG A 198 -7.99 -5.12 9.86
CA ARG A 198 -8.55 -6.02 8.87
C ARG A 198 -7.58 -6.30 7.74
N SER A 199 -7.57 -7.54 7.25
CA SER A 199 -6.71 -7.96 6.14
C SER A 199 -7.41 -8.87 5.14
N ASN A 200 -7.03 -8.80 3.86
CA ASN A 200 -7.41 -9.79 2.85
C ASN A 200 -6.31 -10.84 2.59
N ALA A 201 -5.25 -10.88 3.39
CA ALA A 201 -4.24 -11.94 3.36
C ALA A 201 -4.91 -13.29 3.58
N LYS A 202 -4.44 -14.31 2.84
CA LYS A 202 -5.06 -15.64 2.86
C LYS A 202 -4.76 -16.40 4.16
N GLN A 203 -3.59 -16.17 4.73
CA GLN A 203 -3.13 -16.76 5.97
C GLN A 203 -2.03 -15.86 6.56
N ASN A 204 -1.91 -15.84 7.89
CA ASN A 204 -0.81 -15.21 8.63
C ASN A 204 -0.63 -13.74 8.21
N SER A 205 -1.57 -12.88 8.58
CA SER A 205 -1.48 -11.44 8.32
C SER A 205 -0.28 -10.80 9.02
N VAL A 206 -0.07 -11.16 10.28
CA VAL A 206 1.00 -10.63 11.13
C VAL A 206 1.85 -11.79 11.60
N ASP A 207 3.17 -11.60 11.61
CA ASP A 207 4.12 -12.48 12.26
C ASP A 207 5.02 -11.68 13.18
N PHE A 208 5.43 -12.30 14.28
CA PHE A 208 6.40 -11.72 15.18
C PHE A 208 7.44 -12.75 15.59
N GLN A 209 8.65 -12.25 15.86
CA GLN A 209 9.77 -13.03 16.33
C GLN A 209 10.43 -12.33 17.50
N ILE A 210 10.71 -13.11 18.54
CA ILE A 210 11.39 -12.69 19.76
C ILE A 210 12.78 -13.29 19.73
N TYR A 211 13.77 -12.45 20.01
CA TYR A 211 15.15 -12.84 20.17
C TYR A 211 15.64 -12.40 21.55
N HIS A 212 16.44 -13.25 22.18
CA HIS A 212 17.16 -12.94 23.41
C HIS A 212 18.65 -13.13 23.14
N ASN A 213 19.47 -12.15 23.53
CA ASN A 213 20.91 -12.17 23.31
C ASN A 213 21.28 -12.45 21.84
N GLY A 214 20.54 -11.84 20.91
CA GLY A 214 20.74 -11.99 19.46
C GLY A 214 20.34 -13.36 18.88
N SER A 215 19.79 -14.27 19.68
CA SER A 215 19.36 -15.60 19.25
C SER A 215 17.84 -15.69 19.21
N PHE A 216 17.28 -16.30 18.17
CA PHE A 216 15.84 -16.55 18.09
C PHE A 216 15.39 -17.42 19.26
N ASP A 217 14.40 -16.96 20.01
CA ASP A 217 13.79 -17.69 21.10
C ASP A 217 12.46 -18.32 20.64
N PHE A 218 11.47 -17.48 20.32
CA PHE A 218 10.19 -17.93 19.80
C PHE A 218 9.54 -16.92 18.85
N GLY A 219 8.48 -17.36 18.17
CA GLY A 219 7.67 -16.50 17.31
C GLY A 219 6.24 -16.99 17.21
N GLY A 220 5.39 -16.21 16.55
CA GLY A 220 3.99 -16.51 16.41
C GLY A 220 3.33 -15.76 15.26
N GLN A 221 2.15 -16.26 14.88
CA GLN A 221 1.40 -15.76 13.73
C GLN A 221 -0.03 -15.40 14.14
N LEU A 222 -0.47 -14.21 13.73
CA LEU A 222 -1.82 -13.71 13.94
C LEU A 222 -2.52 -13.54 12.60
N GLN A 223 -3.69 -14.17 12.47
CA GLN A 223 -4.60 -13.92 11.37
C GLN A 223 -5.53 -12.78 11.73
N LEU A 224 -5.49 -11.68 10.97
CA LEU A 224 -6.40 -10.57 11.17
C LEU A 224 -7.80 -10.89 10.62
N PRO A 225 -8.87 -10.28 11.17
CA PRO A 225 -10.21 -10.35 10.60
C PRO A 225 -10.24 -9.98 9.12
N ARG A 226 -11.13 -10.64 8.37
CA ARG A 226 -11.19 -10.45 6.91
C ARG A 226 -11.59 -9.02 6.54
N LEU A 227 -10.81 -8.41 5.67
CA LEU A 227 -11.12 -7.13 5.05
C LEU A 227 -12.13 -7.34 3.92
N TYR A 228 -13.36 -6.91 4.15
CA TYR A 228 -14.41 -6.87 3.14
C TYR A 228 -14.21 -5.64 2.22
N ILE A 229 -13.17 -5.63 1.38
CA ILE A 229 -13.07 -4.65 0.28
C ILE A 229 -13.36 -5.38 -1.01
N GLU A 230 -14.62 -5.44 -1.41
CA GLU A 230 -14.99 -6.23 -2.58
C GLU A 230 -16.05 -5.56 -3.44
N TRP A 231 -15.63 -4.54 -4.18
CA TRP A 231 -16.32 -4.21 -5.42
C TRP A 231 -16.23 -5.36 -6.44
N TRP A 232 -15.16 -6.17 -6.39
CA TRP A 232 -14.95 -7.34 -7.24
C TRP A 232 -15.67 -8.63 -6.80
N GLN A 233 -15.99 -8.84 -5.50
CA GLN A 233 -16.85 -9.96 -5.11
C GLN A 233 -18.33 -9.61 -5.08
N ASN A 234 -18.68 -8.37 -5.42
CA ASN A 234 -20.03 -8.09 -5.81
C ASN A 234 -20.29 -8.80 -7.15
N LYS A 235 -20.69 -10.08 -7.10
CA LYS A 235 -20.99 -10.92 -8.27
C LYS A 235 -21.88 -10.16 -9.26
N TYR A 236 -22.79 -9.33 -8.74
CA TYR A 236 -23.69 -8.50 -9.54
C TYR A 236 -22.97 -7.39 -10.33
N ALA A 237 -21.87 -6.82 -9.82
CA ALA A 237 -21.08 -5.82 -10.53
C ALA A 237 -20.29 -6.43 -11.69
N ILE A 238 -19.65 -7.59 -11.47
CA ILE A 238 -18.95 -8.34 -12.55
C ILE A 238 -19.95 -8.78 -13.62
N ILE A 239 -21.09 -9.33 -13.20
CA ILE A 239 -22.19 -9.70 -14.11
C ILE A 239 -22.66 -8.46 -14.89
N GLY A 240 -22.87 -7.32 -14.22
CA GLY A 240 -23.28 -6.07 -14.84
C GLY A 240 -22.31 -5.55 -15.91
N ILE A 241 -20.99 -5.58 -15.64
CA ILE A 241 -19.95 -5.19 -16.60
C ILE A 241 -19.95 -6.14 -17.81
N ALA A 242 -20.06 -7.45 -17.58
CA ALA A 242 -20.10 -8.43 -18.66
C ALA A 242 -21.33 -8.25 -19.57
N PHE A 243 -22.52 -8.08 -19.00
CA PHE A 243 -23.74 -7.81 -19.77
C PHE A 243 -23.67 -6.46 -20.51
N GLY A 244 -23.12 -5.43 -19.87
CA GLY A 244 -22.92 -4.11 -20.50
C GLY A 244 -22.02 -4.19 -21.73
N ALA A 245 -20.90 -4.92 -21.65
CA ALA A 245 -19.99 -5.10 -22.77
C ALA A 245 -20.66 -5.83 -23.96
N VAL A 246 -21.43 -6.89 -23.69
CA VAL A 246 -22.17 -7.62 -24.74
C VAL A 246 -23.22 -6.75 -25.41
N ALA A 247 -23.96 -5.93 -24.65
CA ALA A 247 -24.97 -5.02 -25.19
C ALA A 247 -24.35 -3.96 -26.11
N VAL A 248 -23.20 -3.39 -25.74
CA VAL A 248 -22.48 -2.41 -26.56
C VAL A 248 -22.03 -3.03 -27.89
N VAL A 249 -21.46 -4.24 -27.86
CA VAL A 249 -21.06 -4.96 -29.08
C VAL A 249 -22.26 -5.22 -29.99
N ALA A 250 -23.40 -5.65 -29.43
CA ALA A 250 -24.62 -5.87 -30.20
C ALA A 250 -25.15 -4.58 -30.87
N LEU A 251 -25.14 -3.46 -30.15
CA LEU A 251 -25.54 -2.15 -30.69
C LEU A 251 -24.64 -1.70 -31.85
N ILE A 252 -23.33 -1.90 -31.74
CA ILE A 252 -22.37 -1.60 -32.82
C ILE A 252 -22.67 -2.43 -34.06
N ILE A 253 -22.94 -3.74 -33.91
CA ILE A 253 -23.29 -4.62 -35.03
C ILE A 253 -24.58 -4.15 -35.72
N ILE A 254 -25.62 -3.81 -34.95
CA ILE A 254 -26.89 -3.30 -35.49
C ILE A 254 -26.67 -2.00 -36.27
N ALA A 255 -25.89 -1.07 -35.73
CA ALA A 255 -25.57 0.20 -36.40
C ALA A 255 -24.85 -0.05 -37.74
N ILE A 256 -23.88 -0.96 -37.79
CA ILE A 256 -23.18 -1.35 -39.02
C ILE A 256 -24.18 -1.91 -40.05
N ILE A 257 -25.08 -2.81 -39.65
CA ILE A 257 -26.10 -3.39 -40.54
C ILE A 257 -26.99 -2.29 -41.12
N LEU A 258 -27.47 -1.37 -40.29
CA LEU A 258 -28.32 -0.25 -40.73
C LEU A 258 -27.60 0.66 -41.73
N VAL A 259 -26.32 0.98 -41.49
CA VAL A 259 -25.48 1.75 -42.41
C VAL A 259 -25.33 1.02 -43.75
N VAL A 260 -25.04 -0.28 -43.74
CA VAL A 260 -24.92 -1.08 -44.97
C VAL A 260 -26.23 -1.12 -45.76
N ILE A 261 -27.37 -1.29 -45.08
CA ILE A 261 -28.69 -1.25 -45.72
C ILE A 261 -28.96 0.13 -46.31
N TRP A 262 -28.63 1.21 -45.60
CA TRP A 262 -28.82 2.57 -46.07
C TRP A 262 -27.97 2.87 -47.31
N ILE A 263 -26.69 2.50 -47.30
CA ILE A 263 -25.79 2.63 -48.46
C ILE A 263 -26.34 1.83 -49.65
N ARG A 264 -26.79 0.59 -49.43
CA ARG A 264 -27.39 -0.24 -50.49
C ARG A 264 -28.67 0.37 -51.05
N LYS A 265 -29.54 0.95 -50.21
CA LYS A 265 -30.75 1.66 -50.65
C LYS A 265 -30.40 2.91 -51.46
N LYS A 266 -29.45 3.73 -51.00
CA LYS A 266 -28.97 4.91 -51.75
C LYS A 266 -28.39 4.52 -53.11
N ARG A 267 -27.55 3.47 -53.17
CA ARG A 267 -26.98 2.97 -54.43
C ARG A 267 -28.05 2.47 -55.39
N LYS A 268 -29.08 1.75 -54.91
CA LYS A 268 -30.24 1.35 -55.74
C LYS A 268 -31.06 2.54 -56.22
N ALA A 269 -31.24 3.58 -55.40
CA ALA A 269 -31.92 4.82 -55.79
C ALA A 269 -31.12 5.58 -56.86
N TYR A 270 -29.80 5.69 -56.71
CA TYR A 270 -28.91 6.33 -57.68
C TYR A 270 -28.92 5.61 -59.04
N ILE A 271 -28.86 4.27 -59.03
CA ILE A 271 -28.97 3.46 -60.26
C ILE A 271 -30.36 3.62 -60.91
N ARG A 272 -31.45 3.71 -60.13
CA ARG A 272 -32.79 3.95 -60.67
C ARG A 272 -32.97 5.35 -61.25
N MET A 273 -32.35 6.38 -60.67
CA MET A 273 -32.37 7.75 -61.20
C MET A 273 -31.51 7.87 -62.47
N GLY A 274 -30.33 7.26 -62.52
CA GLY A 274 -29.52 7.19 -63.74
C GLY A 274 -30.22 6.48 -64.90
N ARG A 275 -31.04 5.45 -64.61
CA ARG A 275 -31.84 4.72 -65.62
C ARG A 275 -33.11 5.46 -66.06
N ARG A 276 -33.59 6.43 -65.27
CA ARG A 276 -34.73 7.30 -65.64
C ARG A 276 -34.29 8.49 -66.49
N ASN A 277 -33.08 9.02 -66.25
CA ASN A 277 -32.53 10.11 -67.04
C ASN A 277 -32.04 9.66 -68.44
N SER A 278 -31.76 8.36 -68.65
CA SER A 278 -31.39 7.84 -69.98
C SER A 278 -32.59 7.55 -70.89
N PHE A 279 -33.81 7.90 -70.49
CA PHE A 279 -35.03 7.67 -71.28
C PHE A 279 -35.76 8.95 -71.67
N ASN A 280 -35.17 10.12 -71.37
CA ASN A 280 -35.73 11.44 -71.69
C ASN A 280 -34.81 12.29 -72.58
N ASP A 281 -33.98 11.65 -73.42
CA ASP A 281 -33.47 12.32 -74.62
C ASP A 281 -34.58 12.31 -75.69
N GLY A 282 -35.60 13.13 -75.42
CA GLY A 282 -36.68 13.42 -76.34
C GLY A 282 -36.23 14.40 -77.41
N LEU A 283 -35.44 13.93 -78.38
CA LEU A 283 -35.26 14.58 -79.68
C LEU A 283 -35.18 13.52 -80.79
N GLY A 284 -36.22 12.70 -80.87
CA GLY A 284 -36.67 12.19 -82.16
C GLY A 284 -37.46 13.30 -82.86
N GLN A 285 -36.79 14.12 -83.66
CA GLN A 285 -37.45 14.87 -84.74
C GLN A 285 -36.80 14.51 -86.07
N TYR A 286 -37.65 13.88 -86.89
CA TYR A 286 -37.47 13.56 -88.28
C TYR A 286 -37.45 14.81 -89.17
N LEU A 287 -36.66 14.71 -90.25
CA LEU A 287 -36.90 15.18 -91.63
C LEU A 287 -37.18 16.68 -91.89
N SER A 288 -36.36 17.30 -92.74
CA SER A 288 -36.77 17.70 -94.11
C SER A 288 -35.61 18.31 -94.91
N THR A 289 -35.49 17.83 -96.16
CA THR A 289 -34.87 18.41 -97.38
C THR A 289 -33.52 19.10 -97.31
#